data_AF-A0AAV7K0A4-F1
#
_entry.id   AF-A0AAV7K0A4-F1
#
_cell.length_a   1.000
_cell.length_b   1.000
_cell.length_c   1.000
_cell.angle_alpha   90.00
_cell.angle_beta   90.00
_cell.angle_gamma   90.00
#
_symmetry.space_group_name_H-M   'P 1'
#
loop_
_entity.id
_entity.type
_entity.pdbx_description
1 polymer ?
#
loop_
_entity_poly.entity_id
_entity_poly.type
_entity_poly.pdbx_seq_one_letter_code
_entity_poly.pdbx_strand_id
1 'polypeptide(L)'
;MCELVDYPKTRSKSSVDLAPIKEGFLVKKGHLRHNWKTRWFILYKEDIRYYKNRGAVEQAGIITLAGASLILSPENYKKRDSILQVTCGKTGREFLLQALDKESRDLWGRFIERQIQYLQKDIQSHLTPQVRNSISSKKLSLYELDAENTALDVRDIVCAMQDKQAGLELRTESIDGKTYKNVFTGTSVVDWLMSWSFAGNRSEGQRIGQDLIKRGYIQSVDVLILTLFGDHNQAFYRFVSVGENSLYLFPRSSCFHSPRLWSLHVQG
;
A
#
# COMPACT_ATOMS: atom_id res chain seq x y z
N MET A 1 16.10 -7.91 -55.21
CA MET A 1 15.06 -8.44 -54.32
C MET A 1 15.72 -8.80 -53.00
N CYS A 2 15.58 -7.93 -52.01
CA CYS A 2 15.72 -8.20 -50.57
C CYS A 2 15.34 -6.88 -49.88
N GLU A 3 14.09 -6.81 -49.46
CA GLU A 3 13.47 -5.64 -48.83
C GLU A 3 13.99 -5.43 -47.41
N LEU A 4 14.08 -4.16 -47.04
CA LEU A 4 14.35 -3.65 -45.72
C LEU A 4 13.24 -4.07 -44.75
N VAL A 5 13.59 -4.79 -43.68
CA VAL A 5 12.70 -4.95 -42.52
C VAL A 5 13.16 -3.96 -41.46
N ASP A 6 12.49 -2.81 -41.43
CA ASP A 6 12.57 -1.81 -40.36
C ASP A 6 12.13 -2.46 -39.04
N TYR A 7 13.08 -2.68 -38.13
CA TYR A 7 12.78 -3.12 -36.78
C TYR A 7 12.30 -1.90 -35.97
N PRO A 8 11.13 -1.95 -35.28
CA PRO A 8 10.63 -0.80 -34.56
C PRO A 8 11.58 -0.43 -33.42
N LYS A 9 12.08 0.82 -33.50
CA LYS A 9 12.90 1.49 -32.50
C LYS A 9 12.31 1.29 -31.10
N THR A 10 13.02 0.58 -30.25
CA THR A 10 12.74 0.51 -28.82
C THR A 10 12.79 1.93 -28.26
N ARG A 11 11.61 2.50 -27.99
CA ARG A 11 11.51 3.81 -27.35
C ARG A 11 12.06 3.65 -25.93
N SER A 12 13.23 4.23 -25.71
CA SER A 12 13.91 4.36 -24.43
C SER A 12 12.93 4.63 -23.29
N LYS A 13 12.95 3.78 -22.25
CA LYS A 13 12.35 4.06 -20.94
C LYS A 13 12.83 5.45 -20.49
N SER A 14 11.96 6.45 -20.54
CA SER A 14 12.27 7.77 -20.00
C SER A 14 12.47 7.67 -18.49
N SER A 15 13.63 8.14 -18.07
CA SER A 15 14.24 8.06 -16.75
C SER A 15 13.59 8.95 -15.68
N VAL A 16 12.28 8.80 -15.43
CA VAL A 16 11.60 9.52 -14.32
C VAL A 16 10.53 8.67 -13.60
N ASP A 17 10.34 7.40 -13.96
CA ASP A 17 9.42 6.50 -13.23
C ASP A 17 10.07 6.05 -11.91
N LEU A 18 10.03 6.94 -10.92
CA LEU A 18 10.36 6.63 -9.53
C LEU A 18 9.47 5.51 -9.00
N ALA A 19 9.95 4.83 -7.95
CA ALA A 19 9.25 3.72 -7.31
C ALA A 19 7.76 4.01 -7.07
N PRO A 20 6.87 3.04 -7.32
CA PRO A 20 5.43 3.23 -7.13
C PRO A 20 5.13 3.54 -5.66
N ILE A 21 4.25 4.52 -5.43
CA ILE A 21 3.82 4.95 -4.09
C ILE A 21 2.77 3.98 -3.53
N LYS A 22 1.88 3.49 -4.42
CA LYS A 22 0.90 2.45 -4.09
C LYS A 22 0.50 1.71 -5.34
N GLU A 23 0.34 0.40 -5.25
CA GLU A 23 -0.25 -0.42 -6.29
C GLU A 23 -1.37 -1.32 -5.76
N GLY A 24 -2.26 -1.77 -6.63
CA GLY A 24 -3.37 -2.63 -6.24
C GLY A 24 -4.52 -2.68 -7.25
N PHE A 25 -5.44 -3.63 -7.07
CA PHE A 25 -6.64 -3.71 -7.88
C PHE A 25 -7.70 -2.72 -7.44
N LEU A 26 -8.31 -2.02 -8.41
CA LEU A 26 -9.53 -1.25 -8.22
C LEU A 26 -10.50 -1.55 -9.38
N VAL A 27 -11.79 -1.33 -9.15
CA VAL A 27 -12.80 -1.45 -10.20
C VAL A 27 -13.18 -0.06 -10.67
N LYS A 28 -12.92 0.26 -11.95
CA LYS A 28 -13.25 1.57 -12.51
C LYS A 28 -14.49 1.56 -13.38
N LYS A 29 -15.27 2.64 -13.31
CA LYS A 29 -16.37 2.87 -14.26
C LYS A 29 -15.81 3.19 -15.65
N GLY A 30 -16.42 2.64 -16.69
CA GLY A 30 -16.13 3.01 -18.06
C GLY A 30 -16.71 4.39 -18.39
N HIS A 31 -15.98 5.14 -19.23
CA HIS A 31 -16.34 6.51 -19.58
C HIS A 31 -17.48 6.54 -20.61
N LEU A 32 -17.35 5.82 -21.72
CA LEU A 32 -18.35 5.74 -22.80
C LEU A 32 -19.42 4.68 -22.55
N ARG A 33 -18.98 3.48 -22.14
CA ARG A 33 -19.85 2.39 -21.72
C ARG A 33 -19.70 2.27 -20.21
N HIS A 34 -20.72 2.61 -19.44
CA HIS A 34 -20.71 2.70 -17.97
C HIS A 34 -20.51 1.36 -17.22
N ASN A 35 -19.92 0.37 -17.88
CA ASN A 35 -19.55 -0.91 -17.27
C ASN A 35 -18.35 -0.71 -16.33
N TRP A 36 -18.41 -1.41 -15.20
CA TRP A 36 -17.34 -1.44 -14.21
C TRP A 36 -16.33 -2.52 -14.59
N LYS A 37 -15.03 -2.19 -14.56
CA LYS A 37 -13.96 -3.12 -14.94
C LYS A 37 -12.83 -3.08 -13.94
N THR A 38 -12.43 -4.26 -13.45
CA THR A 38 -11.24 -4.43 -12.60
C THR A 38 -9.98 -4.11 -13.42
N ARG A 39 -9.08 -3.32 -12.85
CA ARG A 39 -7.79 -2.95 -13.43
C ARG A 39 -6.73 -2.93 -12.33
N TRP A 40 -5.49 -3.19 -12.71
CA TRP A 40 -4.35 -3.00 -11.83
C TRP A 40 -3.96 -1.52 -11.87
N PHE A 41 -3.99 -0.84 -10.74
CA PHE A 41 -3.63 0.57 -10.61
C PHE A 41 -2.27 0.70 -9.94
N ILE A 42 -1.50 1.68 -10.40
CA ILE A 42 -0.23 2.07 -9.83
C ILE A 42 -0.22 3.60 -9.70
N LEU A 43 -0.07 4.09 -8.48
CA LEU A 43 0.08 5.50 -8.14
C LEU A 43 1.57 5.84 -8.14
N TYR A 44 1.94 6.83 -8.94
CA TYR A 44 3.25 7.48 -8.97
C TYR A 44 3.13 8.91 -8.40
N LYS A 45 4.26 9.63 -8.39
CA LYS A 45 4.33 11.01 -7.88
C LYS A 45 3.41 11.97 -8.64
N GLU A 46 3.29 11.81 -9.96
CA GLU A 46 2.59 12.76 -10.84
C GLU A 46 1.27 12.23 -11.41
N ASP A 47 1.10 10.91 -11.43
CA ASP A 47 -0.01 10.26 -12.12
C ASP A 47 -0.43 8.94 -11.46
N ILE A 48 -1.63 8.49 -11.81
CA ILE A 48 -2.09 7.12 -11.56
C ILE A 48 -2.21 6.43 -12.91
N ARG A 49 -1.51 5.31 -13.08
CA ARG A 49 -1.58 4.47 -14.28
C ARG A 49 -2.40 3.24 -14.00
N TYR A 50 -3.13 2.76 -14.99
CA TYR A 50 -3.87 1.51 -14.84
C TYR A 50 -3.72 0.60 -16.04
N TYR A 51 -3.69 -0.70 -15.75
CA TYR A 51 -3.36 -1.77 -16.68
C TYR A 51 -4.48 -2.80 -16.72
N LYS A 52 -4.57 -3.55 -17.82
CA LYS A 52 -5.60 -4.60 -17.97
C LYS A 52 -5.53 -5.61 -16.83
N ASN A 53 -4.31 -5.97 -16.42
CA ASN A 53 -3.96 -6.89 -15.34
C ASN A 53 -2.59 -6.50 -14.77
N ARG A 54 -2.18 -7.12 -13.66
CA ARG A 54 -0.83 -6.96 -13.08
C ARG A 54 0.20 -7.56 -14.03
N GLY A 55 1.32 -6.85 -14.25
CA GLY A 55 2.38 -7.29 -15.17
C GLY A 55 2.16 -6.96 -16.65
N ALA A 56 1.03 -6.36 -17.04
CA ALA A 56 0.89 -5.83 -18.40
C ALA A 56 1.90 -4.72 -18.66
N VAL A 57 2.57 -4.79 -19.82
CA VAL A 57 3.57 -3.81 -20.25
C VAL A 57 2.90 -2.49 -20.65
N GLU A 58 1.77 -2.57 -21.36
CA GLU A 58 1.04 -1.40 -21.82
C GLU A 58 -0.04 -0.98 -20.83
N GLN A 59 0.01 0.29 -20.44
CA GLN A 59 -1.05 0.91 -19.67
C GLN A 59 -2.33 1.06 -20.49
N ALA A 60 -3.45 0.71 -19.88
CA ALA A 60 -4.78 0.95 -20.44
C ALA A 60 -5.23 2.41 -20.26
N GLY A 61 -4.56 3.20 -19.40
CA GLY A 61 -4.73 4.64 -19.32
C GLY A 61 -4.02 5.28 -18.12
N ILE A 62 -4.06 6.61 -18.09
CA ILE A 62 -3.43 7.49 -17.09
C ILE A 62 -4.47 8.46 -16.53
N ILE A 63 -4.34 8.77 -15.23
CA ILE A 63 -5.04 9.84 -14.51
C ILE A 63 -3.96 10.79 -13.98
N THR A 64 -3.85 12.00 -14.55
CA THR A 64 -2.85 13.00 -14.11
C THR A 64 -3.30 13.69 -12.83
N LEU A 65 -2.42 13.82 -11.84
CA LEU A 65 -2.76 14.37 -10.52
C LEU A 65 -2.56 15.88 -10.40
N ALA A 66 -1.79 16.49 -11.29
CA ALA A 66 -1.59 17.94 -11.30
C ALA A 66 -2.93 18.68 -11.45
N GLY A 67 -3.31 19.44 -10.41
CA GLY A 67 -4.59 20.15 -10.34
C GLY A 67 -5.82 19.26 -10.20
N ALA A 68 -5.66 17.95 -9.98
CA ALA A 68 -6.79 17.05 -9.77
C ALA A 68 -7.48 17.33 -8.42
N SER A 69 -8.71 16.82 -8.27
CA SER A 69 -9.43 16.79 -6.99
C SER A 69 -9.89 15.37 -6.68
N LEU A 70 -10.11 15.10 -5.39
CA LEU A 70 -10.53 13.80 -4.88
C LEU A 70 -11.81 13.97 -4.04
N ILE A 71 -12.76 13.05 -4.24
CA ILE A 71 -13.96 12.94 -3.40
C ILE A 71 -14.09 11.48 -2.94
N LEU A 72 -14.19 11.28 -1.63
CA LEU A 72 -14.51 10.00 -1.03
C LEU A 72 -16.02 9.88 -0.83
N SER A 73 -16.61 8.75 -1.22
CA SER A 73 -18.05 8.48 -1.11
C SER A 73 -18.93 9.56 -1.78
N PRO A 74 -18.79 9.80 -3.11
CA PRO A 74 -19.59 10.80 -3.80
C PRO A 74 -21.09 10.52 -3.66
N GLU A 75 -21.86 11.55 -3.30
CA GLU A 75 -23.29 11.44 -2.96
C GLU A 75 -24.15 10.80 -4.05
N ASN A 76 -23.72 10.95 -5.31
CA ASN A 76 -24.41 10.49 -6.50
C ASN A 76 -24.27 8.96 -6.73
N TYR A 77 -23.47 8.25 -5.91
CA TYR A 77 -23.12 6.84 -6.11
C TYR A 77 -23.41 5.93 -4.91
N LYS A 78 -24.49 6.20 -4.14
CA LYS A 78 -24.91 5.41 -2.95
C LYS A 78 -25.20 3.92 -3.21
N LYS A 79 -25.42 3.52 -4.47
CA LYS A 79 -25.67 2.10 -4.83
C LYS A 79 -24.42 1.21 -4.76
N ARG A 80 -23.23 1.80 -4.66
CA ARG A 80 -21.97 1.08 -4.49
C ARG A 80 -21.19 1.68 -3.34
N ASP A 81 -20.76 0.82 -2.42
CA ASP A 81 -19.89 1.24 -1.32
C ASP A 81 -18.43 1.37 -1.80
N SER A 82 -17.59 2.00 -0.98
CA SER A 82 -16.13 2.05 -1.18
C SER A 82 -15.70 2.79 -2.46
N ILE A 83 -16.50 3.76 -2.92
CA ILE A 83 -16.20 4.58 -4.11
C ILE A 83 -15.32 5.78 -3.75
N LEU A 84 -14.28 6.01 -4.54
CA LEU A 84 -13.57 7.27 -4.66
C LEU A 84 -13.73 7.85 -6.08
N GLN A 85 -13.79 9.17 -6.18
CA GLN A 85 -13.85 9.89 -7.44
C GLN A 85 -12.62 10.79 -7.57
N VAL A 86 -11.85 10.61 -8.65
CA VAL A 86 -10.73 11.48 -9.00
C VAL A 86 -11.11 12.31 -10.22
N THR A 87 -11.10 13.63 -10.11
CA THR A 87 -11.40 14.54 -11.23
C THR A 87 -10.10 15.21 -11.70
N CYS A 88 -9.73 15.00 -12.96
CA CYS A 88 -8.50 15.57 -13.53
C CYS A 88 -8.62 17.09 -13.71
N GLY A 89 -7.66 17.86 -13.19
CA GLY A 89 -7.70 19.33 -13.25
C GLY A 89 -7.73 19.90 -14.66
N LYS A 90 -6.87 19.39 -15.56
CA LYS A 90 -6.75 19.92 -16.94
C LYS A 90 -7.98 19.66 -17.81
N THR A 91 -8.65 18.52 -17.62
CA THR A 91 -9.70 18.06 -18.53
C THR A 91 -11.09 18.00 -17.90
N GLY A 92 -11.20 18.22 -16.58
CA GLY A 92 -12.43 17.99 -15.80
C GLY A 92 -12.90 16.53 -15.82
N ARG A 93 -12.06 15.58 -16.27
CA ARG A 93 -12.49 14.19 -16.48
C ARG A 93 -12.58 13.47 -15.15
N GLU A 94 -13.75 12.90 -14.88
CA GLU A 94 -14.03 12.15 -13.65
C GLU A 94 -13.72 10.65 -13.81
N PHE A 95 -13.05 10.09 -12.82
CA PHE A 95 -12.76 8.67 -12.68
C PHE A 95 -13.37 8.15 -11.40
N LEU A 96 -14.40 7.31 -11.54
CA LEU A 96 -15.01 6.60 -10.41
C LEU A 96 -14.32 5.25 -10.24
N LEU A 97 -13.69 5.08 -9.08
CA LEU A 97 -12.93 3.89 -8.70
C LEU A 97 -13.56 3.30 -7.45
N GLN A 98 -13.80 2.00 -7.46
CA GLN A 98 -14.29 1.23 -6.34
C GLN A 98 -13.13 0.42 -5.77
N ALA A 99 -12.88 0.59 -4.47
CA ALA A 99 -11.99 -0.28 -3.70
C ALA A 99 -12.74 -1.52 -3.18
N LEU A 100 -11.99 -2.47 -2.62
CA LEU A 100 -12.56 -3.69 -2.03
C LEU A 100 -13.54 -3.36 -0.89
N ASP A 101 -13.10 -2.49 0.01
CA ASP A 101 -13.82 -2.06 1.21
C ASP A 101 -13.51 -0.58 1.52
N LYS A 102 -14.16 -0.05 2.56
CA LYS A 102 -14.03 1.35 2.97
C LYS A 102 -12.61 1.70 3.40
N GLU A 103 -11.94 0.77 4.08
CA GLU A 103 -10.57 0.98 4.56
C GLU A 103 -9.59 1.10 3.39
N SER A 104 -9.70 0.20 2.40
CA SER A 104 -8.96 0.23 1.15
C SER A 104 -9.23 1.53 0.38
N ARG A 105 -10.49 1.96 0.30
CA ARG A 105 -10.88 3.25 -0.31
C ARG A 105 -10.16 4.40 0.39
N ASP A 106 -10.21 4.45 1.71
CA ASP A 106 -9.65 5.54 2.50
C ASP A 106 -8.13 5.55 2.44
N LEU A 107 -7.50 4.38 2.30
CA LEU A 107 -6.05 4.27 2.08
C LEU A 107 -5.65 4.80 0.70
N TRP A 108 -6.33 4.35 -0.36
CA TRP A 108 -6.12 4.89 -1.71
C TRP A 108 -6.37 6.41 -1.74
N GLY A 109 -7.43 6.88 -1.11
CA GLY A 109 -7.76 8.29 -0.99
C GLY A 109 -6.64 9.10 -0.35
N ARG A 110 -6.14 8.66 0.82
CA ARG A 110 -5.04 9.32 1.53
C ARG A 110 -3.80 9.50 0.66
N PHE A 111 -3.37 8.46 -0.06
CA PHE A 111 -2.17 8.56 -0.91
C PHE A 111 -2.39 9.48 -2.11
N ILE A 112 -3.55 9.39 -2.77
CA ILE A 112 -3.88 10.24 -3.93
C ILE A 112 -3.97 11.71 -3.52
N GLU A 113 -4.72 12.01 -2.45
CA GLU A 113 -4.88 13.35 -1.88
C GLU A 113 -3.52 13.98 -1.59
N ARG A 114 -2.63 13.21 -0.94
CA ARG A 114 -1.29 13.67 -0.58
C ARG A 114 -0.48 14.07 -1.83
N GLN A 115 -0.53 13.28 -2.90
CA GLN A 115 0.18 13.61 -4.14
C GLN A 115 -0.41 14.84 -4.84
N ILE A 116 -1.74 14.98 -4.87
CA ILE A 116 -2.41 16.16 -5.40
C ILE A 116 -1.91 17.43 -4.69
N GLN A 117 -1.86 17.42 -3.35
CA GLN A 117 -1.41 18.56 -2.55
C GLN A 117 0.07 18.89 -2.77
N TYR A 118 0.93 17.89 -2.92
CA TYR A 118 2.35 18.14 -3.22
C TYR A 118 2.53 18.86 -4.56
N LEU A 119 1.84 18.40 -5.59
CA LEU A 119 1.94 19.02 -6.92
C LEU A 119 1.40 20.46 -6.94
N GLN A 120 0.38 20.77 -6.14
CA GLN A 120 -0.12 22.14 -6.00
C GLN A 120 0.90 23.08 -5.35
N LYS A 121 1.63 22.62 -4.32
CA LYS A 121 2.66 23.40 -3.62
C LYS A 121 3.87 23.69 -4.50
N ASP A 122 4.32 22.70 -5.28
CA ASP A 122 5.42 22.88 -6.23
C ASP A 122 5.07 23.96 -7.28
N ILE A 123 3.84 23.94 -7.83
CA ILE A 123 3.38 24.94 -8.81
C ILE A 123 3.35 26.36 -8.20
N GLN A 124 2.85 26.51 -6.97
CA GLN A 124 2.78 27.81 -6.30
C GLN A 124 4.18 28.40 -6.01
N SER A 125 5.17 27.54 -5.75
CA SER A 125 6.57 27.95 -5.51
C SER A 125 7.31 28.43 -6.77
N HIS A 126 6.82 28.07 -7.97
CA HIS A 126 7.39 28.45 -9.26
C HIS A 126 6.73 29.69 -9.90
N LEU A 127 5.63 30.22 -9.34
CA LEU A 127 4.89 31.37 -9.87
C LEU A 127 5.30 32.73 -9.26
N THR A 128 6.22 32.77 -8.30
CA THR A 128 6.81 34.02 -7.80
C THR A 128 8.15 34.31 -8.51
N PRO A 129 8.23 35.33 -9.40
CA PRO A 129 9.51 35.79 -9.90
C PRO A 129 10.20 36.60 -8.80
N GLN A 130 11.50 36.32 -8.60
CA GLN A 130 12.44 36.94 -7.66
C GLN A 130 12.56 36.27 -6.28
N VAL A 131 13.45 35.27 -6.16
CA VAL A 131 14.75 35.40 -5.48
C VAL A 131 15.71 34.38 -6.10
N ARG A 132 16.69 34.87 -6.87
CA ARG A 132 17.75 34.07 -7.50
C ARG A 132 18.91 33.72 -6.55
N ASN A 133 18.83 34.04 -5.27
CA ASN A 133 19.94 33.83 -4.33
C ASN A 133 19.54 32.98 -3.12
N SER A 134 19.57 31.66 -3.27
CA SER A 134 19.94 30.70 -2.21
C SER A 134 20.11 29.30 -2.80
N ILE A 135 20.98 29.20 -3.80
CA ILE A 135 21.54 27.91 -4.23
C ILE A 135 22.47 27.47 -3.09
N SER A 136 21.99 26.68 -2.12
CA SER A 136 22.79 25.64 -1.42
C SER A 136 22.04 24.87 -0.30
N SER A 137 20.86 25.26 0.19
CA SER A 137 20.43 24.79 1.53
C SER A 137 19.04 24.12 1.66
N LYS A 138 18.36 23.72 0.58
CA LYS A 138 17.11 22.92 0.69
C LYS A 138 17.02 21.71 -0.24
N LYS A 139 18.16 21.23 -0.73
CA LYS A 139 18.30 19.87 -1.28
C LYS A 139 18.64 18.93 -0.13
N LEU A 140 17.75 18.75 0.85
CA LEU A 140 17.82 17.69 1.87
C LEU A 140 16.63 17.85 2.85
N SER A 141 15.42 17.39 2.48
CA SER A 141 14.33 17.11 3.45
C SER A 141 13.40 15.99 2.96
N LEU A 142 13.93 15.10 2.10
CA LEU A 142 13.20 13.99 1.48
C LEU A 142 13.29 12.68 2.31
N TYR A 143 13.67 12.74 3.59
CA TYR A 143 14.02 11.56 4.39
C TYR A 143 13.58 11.65 5.88
N GLU A 144 12.51 12.37 6.21
CA GLU A 144 12.01 12.43 7.60
C GLU A 144 10.57 11.90 7.79
N LEU A 145 10.09 10.99 6.95
CA LEU A 145 8.77 10.34 7.13
C LEU A 145 8.84 8.81 7.03
N ASP A 146 9.79 8.21 7.77
CA ASP A 146 10.14 6.79 7.61
C ASP A 146 9.71 5.86 8.77
N ALA A 147 9.07 6.37 9.83
CA ALA A 147 8.65 5.51 10.96
C ALA A 147 7.23 4.92 10.81
N GLU A 148 6.29 5.65 10.18
CA GLU A 148 4.88 5.24 10.14
C GLU A 148 4.48 4.53 8.83
N ASN A 149 5.19 4.77 7.72
CA ASN A 149 4.92 4.07 6.44
C ASN A 149 5.47 2.63 6.42
N THR A 150 6.56 2.33 7.13
CA THR A 150 7.05 0.95 7.28
C THR A 150 6.14 0.09 8.16
N ALA A 151 5.49 0.68 9.17
CA ALA A 151 4.55 -0.04 10.02
C ALA A 151 3.29 -0.51 9.26
N LEU A 152 2.90 0.22 8.22
CA LEU A 152 1.76 -0.11 7.36
C LEU A 152 2.09 -1.21 6.35
N ASP A 153 3.30 -1.19 5.78
CA ASP A 153 3.81 -2.26 4.88
C ASP A 153 3.89 -3.62 5.61
N VAL A 154 4.41 -3.62 6.84
CA VAL A 154 4.56 -4.85 7.64
C VAL A 154 3.21 -5.45 8.05
N ARG A 155 2.18 -4.63 8.31
CA ARG A 155 0.83 -5.16 8.61
C ARG A 155 0.17 -5.80 7.39
N ASP A 156 0.31 -5.18 6.22
CA ASP A 156 -0.21 -5.75 4.96
C ASP A 156 0.49 -7.08 4.63
N ILE A 157 1.80 -7.16 4.87
CA ILE A 157 2.58 -8.40 4.79
C ILE A 157 1.99 -9.47 5.72
N VAL A 158 1.76 -9.17 7.00
CA VAL A 158 1.23 -10.14 7.97
C VAL A 158 -0.16 -10.63 7.58
N CYS A 159 -1.04 -9.74 7.13
CA CYS A 159 -2.38 -10.11 6.63
C CYS A 159 -2.28 -11.08 5.44
N ALA A 160 -1.40 -10.79 4.49
CA ALA A 160 -1.19 -11.66 3.33
C ALA A 160 -0.54 -13.00 3.73
N MET A 161 0.40 -13.01 4.69
CA MET A 161 1.00 -14.24 5.22
C MET A 161 -0.03 -15.11 5.97
N GLN A 162 -1.13 -14.53 6.46
CA GLN A 162 -2.21 -15.24 7.16
C GLN A 162 -3.39 -15.62 6.24
N ASP A 163 -3.33 -15.30 4.94
CA ASP A 163 -4.40 -15.62 4.00
C ASP A 163 -4.59 -17.13 3.82
N LYS A 164 -5.85 -17.58 3.73
CA LYS A 164 -6.18 -19.01 3.68
C LYS A 164 -5.81 -19.71 2.37
N GLN A 165 -5.64 -18.96 1.28
CA GLN A 165 -5.38 -19.50 -0.05
C GLN A 165 -3.97 -19.13 -0.56
N ALA A 166 -3.43 -18.00 -0.10
CA ALA A 166 -2.21 -17.39 -0.58
C ALA A 166 -1.14 -17.19 0.51
N GLY A 167 -1.49 -17.41 1.79
CA GLY A 167 -0.60 -17.18 2.91
C GLY A 167 0.50 -18.22 3.08
N LEU A 168 1.20 -18.13 4.20
CA LEU A 168 2.23 -19.10 4.56
C LEU A 168 1.61 -20.46 4.82
N GLU A 169 2.28 -21.50 4.33
CA GLU A 169 1.95 -22.88 4.68
C GLU A 169 2.25 -23.12 6.16
N LEU A 170 1.18 -23.20 6.95
CA LEU A 170 1.26 -23.53 8.37
C LEU A 170 1.35 -25.04 8.55
N ARG A 171 2.29 -25.49 9.38
CA ARG A 171 2.55 -26.91 9.66
C ARG A 171 2.34 -27.21 11.14
N THR A 172 2.18 -28.50 11.44
CA THR A 172 2.24 -29.02 12.82
C THR A 172 3.53 -29.79 12.94
N GLU A 173 4.44 -29.32 13.79
CA GLU A 173 5.76 -29.92 13.96
C GLU A 173 5.98 -30.33 15.41
N SER A 174 6.65 -31.45 15.61
CA SER A 174 7.07 -31.93 16.93
C SER A 174 8.55 -31.59 17.15
N ILE A 175 8.80 -30.59 18.00
CA ILE A 175 10.15 -30.11 18.35
C ILE A 175 10.42 -30.54 19.79
N ASP A 176 11.49 -31.30 20.03
CA ASP A 176 11.91 -31.79 21.35
C ASP A 176 10.79 -32.48 22.16
N GLY A 177 10.01 -33.31 21.47
CA GLY A 177 8.88 -34.04 22.08
C GLY A 177 7.65 -33.19 22.38
N LYS A 178 7.66 -31.89 22.04
CA LYS A 178 6.53 -30.97 22.14
C LYS A 178 5.96 -30.71 20.75
N THR A 179 4.65 -30.88 20.60
CA THR A 179 3.97 -30.63 19.33
C THR A 179 3.46 -29.20 19.27
N TYR A 180 3.92 -28.46 18.27
CA TYR A 180 3.52 -27.09 17.99
C TYR A 180 2.68 -27.05 16.72
N LYS A 181 1.45 -26.53 16.84
CA LYS A 181 0.54 -26.32 15.70
C LYS A 181 0.72 -24.90 15.16
N ASN A 182 0.44 -24.71 13.87
CA ASN A 182 0.50 -23.43 13.18
C ASN A 182 1.90 -22.79 13.15
N VAL A 183 2.93 -23.60 12.92
CA VAL A 183 4.32 -23.15 12.81
C VAL A 183 4.79 -23.08 11.36
N PHE A 184 5.79 -22.25 11.12
CA PHE A 184 6.44 -22.08 9.83
C PHE A 184 7.94 -21.83 10.02
N THR A 185 8.75 -22.10 9.00
CA THR A 185 10.22 -21.91 9.09
C THR A 185 10.62 -20.53 8.60
N GLY A 186 11.76 -20.02 9.06
CA GLY A 186 12.31 -18.75 8.56
C GLY A 186 12.58 -18.79 7.05
N THR A 187 13.03 -19.94 6.53
CA THR A 187 13.18 -20.13 5.07
C THR A 187 11.85 -19.98 4.33
N SER A 188 10.76 -20.55 4.86
CA SER A 188 9.43 -20.42 4.24
C SER A 188 8.92 -18.97 4.26
N VAL A 189 9.22 -18.20 5.32
CA VAL A 189 8.91 -16.77 5.41
C VAL A 189 9.59 -16.01 4.27
N VAL A 190 10.90 -16.20 4.09
CA VAL A 190 11.65 -15.46 3.07
C VAL A 190 11.29 -15.92 1.65
N ASP A 191 11.06 -17.22 1.43
CA ASP A 191 10.61 -17.75 0.14
C ASP A 191 9.24 -17.19 -0.25
N TRP A 192 8.33 -17.11 0.72
CA TRP A 192 7.02 -16.54 0.52
C TRP A 192 7.11 -15.03 0.22
N LEU A 193 7.89 -14.27 1.00
CA LEU A 193 8.10 -12.84 0.77
C LEU A 193 8.64 -12.56 -0.65
N MET A 194 9.56 -13.39 -1.14
CA MET A 194 10.09 -13.25 -2.50
C MET A 194 9.06 -13.66 -3.56
N SER A 195 8.35 -14.77 -3.34
CA SER A 195 7.33 -15.28 -4.27
C SER A 195 6.17 -14.31 -4.48
N TRP A 196 5.85 -13.52 -3.46
CA TRP A 196 4.82 -12.48 -3.50
C TRP A 196 5.36 -11.07 -3.78
N SER A 197 6.68 -10.96 -4.04
CA SER A 197 7.40 -9.70 -4.34
C SER A 197 7.36 -8.66 -3.21
N PHE A 198 7.19 -9.09 -1.96
CA PHE A 198 7.43 -8.25 -0.78
C PHE A 198 8.94 -8.06 -0.50
N ALA A 199 9.77 -8.98 -0.99
CA ALA A 199 11.22 -8.87 -0.98
C ALA A 199 11.79 -9.09 -2.39
N GLY A 200 12.70 -8.21 -2.83
CA GLY A 200 13.40 -8.34 -4.12
C GLY A 200 14.58 -9.32 -4.09
N ASN A 201 15.05 -9.70 -2.90
CA ASN A 201 16.13 -10.67 -2.69
C ASN A 201 16.08 -11.28 -1.27
N ARG A 202 16.92 -12.30 -1.03
CA ARG A 202 16.96 -13.03 0.25
C ARG A 202 17.33 -12.15 1.44
N SER A 203 18.30 -11.25 1.27
CA SER A 203 18.76 -10.32 2.32
C SER A 203 17.67 -9.33 2.72
N GLU A 204 16.89 -8.85 1.76
CA GLU A 204 15.74 -7.99 2.01
C GLU A 204 14.62 -8.74 2.75
N GLY A 205 14.34 -9.99 2.37
CA GLY A 205 13.36 -10.81 3.09
C GLY A 205 13.79 -11.15 4.51
N GLN A 206 15.09 -11.35 4.76
CA GLN A 206 15.65 -11.48 6.12
C GLN A 206 15.43 -10.20 6.95
N ARG A 207 15.61 -9.02 6.34
CA ARG A 207 15.36 -7.73 7.01
C ARG A 207 13.88 -7.58 7.38
N ILE A 208 12.97 -7.98 6.50
CA ILE A 208 11.52 -7.98 6.78
C ILE A 208 11.17 -8.99 7.88
N GLY A 209 11.70 -10.22 7.82
CA GLY A 209 11.56 -11.21 8.89
C GLY A 209 12.04 -10.70 10.25
N GLN A 210 13.16 -9.98 10.25
CA GLN A 210 13.69 -9.33 11.44
C GLN A 210 12.76 -8.25 12.01
N ASP A 211 12.10 -7.49 11.13
CA ASP A 211 11.14 -6.45 11.54
C ASP A 211 9.85 -7.07 12.09
N LEU A 212 9.39 -8.19 11.52
CA LEU A 212 8.24 -8.96 12.03
C LEU A 212 8.45 -9.47 13.46
N ILE A 213 9.66 -9.94 13.80
CA ILE A 213 10.02 -10.33 15.17
C ILE A 213 10.08 -9.11 16.09
N LYS A 214 10.82 -8.06 15.69
CA LYS A 214 11.02 -6.85 16.52
C LYS A 214 9.70 -6.17 16.88
N ARG A 215 8.73 -6.19 15.97
CA ARG A 215 7.40 -5.59 16.16
C ARG A 215 6.39 -6.52 16.80
N GLY A 216 6.74 -7.79 17.06
CA GLY A 216 5.89 -8.75 17.75
C GLY A 216 4.77 -9.35 16.90
N TYR A 217 4.90 -9.37 15.57
CA TYR A 217 3.93 -10.03 14.69
C TYR A 217 4.16 -11.55 14.63
N ILE A 218 5.42 -11.98 14.71
CA ILE A 218 5.82 -13.38 14.79
C ILE A 218 6.79 -13.56 15.96
N GLN A 219 6.78 -14.76 16.55
CA GLN A 219 7.69 -15.12 17.63
C GLN A 219 8.43 -16.41 17.33
N SER A 220 9.70 -16.48 17.74
CA SER A 220 10.46 -17.73 17.72
C SER A 220 9.78 -18.76 18.63
N VAL A 221 9.74 -20.01 18.16
CA VAL A 221 9.33 -21.16 18.97
C VAL A 221 10.52 -21.67 19.79
N ASP A 222 11.75 -21.43 19.33
CA ASP A 222 12.98 -21.78 20.03
C ASP A 222 13.44 -20.62 20.93
N VAL A 223 13.59 -20.91 22.23
CA VAL A 223 13.79 -19.92 23.31
C VAL A 223 15.22 -19.38 23.32
N LEU A 224 16.14 -20.03 22.61
CA LEU A 224 17.57 -19.67 22.62
C LEU A 224 17.92 -18.48 21.71
N ILE A 225 17.05 -18.10 20.77
CA ILE A 225 17.32 -17.01 19.81
C ILE A 225 16.15 -16.02 19.80
N LEU A 226 16.12 -15.13 20.79
CA LEU A 226 14.98 -14.22 21.00
C LEU A 226 14.97 -12.99 20.08
N THR A 227 16.09 -12.64 19.45
CA THR A 227 16.23 -11.30 18.84
C THR A 227 16.59 -11.30 17.35
N LEU A 228 17.13 -12.39 16.80
CA LEU A 228 17.54 -12.45 15.40
C LEU A 228 16.63 -13.38 14.58
N PHE A 229 16.19 -12.89 13.43
CA PHE A 229 15.49 -13.71 12.45
C PHE A 229 16.49 -14.60 11.70
N GLY A 230 16.27 -15.91 11.74
CA GLY A 230 17.07 -16.93 11.08
C GLY A 230 16.36 -17.43 9.83
N ASP A 231 16.98 -17.25 8.67
CA ASP A 231 16.50 -17.78 7.39
C ASP A 231 17.08 -19.17 7.14
N HIS A 232 16.61 -20.15 7.91
CA HIS A 232 16.96 -21.57 7.76
C HIS A 232 15.82 -22.47 8.23
N ASN A 233 15.82 -23.72 7.80
CA ASN A 233 14.75 -24.69 8.10
C ASN A 233 14.68 -25.11 9.58
N GLN A 234 15.71 -24.80 10.37
CA GLN A 234 15.74 -25.05 11.82
C GLN A 234 15.17 -23.89 12.65
N ALA A 235 14.90 -22.73 12.03
CA ALA A 235 14.31 -21.59 12.72
C ALA A 235 12.78 -21.65 12.59
N PHE A 236 12.10 -21.99 13.69
CA PHE A 236 10.65 -22.12 13.72
C PHE A 236 9.99 -20.90 14.34
N TYR A 237 8.92 -20.42 13.69
CA TYR A 237 8.17 -19.24 14.09
C TYR A 237 6.67 -19.53 14.12
N ARG A 238 5.94 -18.71 14.88
CA ARG A 238 4.48 -18.68 14.88
C ARG A 238 3.98 -17.24 14.92
N PHE A 239 2.77 -16.99 14.41
CA PHE A 239 2.11 -15.70 14.58
C PHE A 239 1.74 -15.46 16.04
N VAL A 240 1.84 -14.21 16.49
CA VAL A 240 1.35 -13.79 17.80
C VAL A 240 -0.15 -13.57 17.73
N SER A 241 -0.92 -14.25 18.58
CA SER A 241 -2.39 -14.09 18.65
C SER A 241 -2.76 -12.82 19.40
N VAL A 242 -3.65 -11.99 18.85
CA VAL A 242 -4.25 -10.86 19.56
C VAL A 242 -5.33 -11.40 20.48
N GLY A 243 -4.94 -11.90 21.65
CA GLY A 243 -5.86 -12.46 22.63
C GLY A 243 -5.14 -12.94 23.88
N GLU A 244 -5.33 -12.15 24.95
CA GLU A 244 -5.00 -12.40 26.36
C GLU A 244 -3.50 -12.45 26.71
N ASN A 245 -3.06 -11.44 27.47
CA ASN A 245 -1.72 -11.22 28.03
C ASN A 245 -0.59 -10.73 27.13
N SER A 246 -0.77 -9.55 26.52
CA SER A 246 0.40 -8.68 26.25
C SER A 246 0.16 -7.28 26.82
N LEU A 247 0.76 -7.01 27.98
CA LEU A 247 0.84 -5.68 28.60
C LEU A 247 1.82 -4.74 27.87
N TYR A 248 2.32 -5.14 26.70
CA TYR A 248 3.05 -4.28 25.80
C TYR A 248 2.31 -4.35 24.46
N LEU A 249 1.55 -3.29 24.14
CA LEU A 249 1.27 -2.76 22.80
C LEU A 249 0.15 -1.70 22.95
N PHE A 250 0.61 -0.45 23.09
CA PHE A 250 -0.07 0.85 22.91
C PHE A 250 -1.03 1.39 24.00
N PRO A 251 -0.84 2.65 24.44
CA PRO A 251 -1.77 3.35 25.33
C PRO A 251 -3.08 3.65 24.58
N ARG A 252 -4.20 3.44 25.28
CA ARG A 252 -5.55 3.87 24.87
C ARG A 252 -5.56 5.39 24.67
N SER A 253 -5.52 5.86 23.43
CA SER A 253 -6.02 7.20 23.10
C SER A 253 -7.53 7.13 22.92
N SER A 254 -8.17 7.45 24.02
CA SER A 254 -9.57 7.75 24.27
C SER A 254 -10.35 8.30 23.08
N CYS A 255 -11.52 7.70 22.86
CA CYS A 255 -12.60 8.20 22.04
C CYS A 255 -12.93 9.67 22.39
N PHE A 256 -12.74 10.61 21.46
CA PHE A 256 -13.40 11.91 21.55
C PHE A 256 -14.90 11.70 21.33
N HIS A 257 -15.65 11.68 22.43
CA HIS A 257 -17.08 11.97 22.40
C HIS A 257 -17.26 13.45 22.03
N SER A 258 -17.94 13.71 20.93
CA SER A 258 -18.63 14.99 20.73
C SER A 258 -20.06 14.84 21.25
N PRO A 259 -20.49 15.62 22.25
CA PRO A 259 -21.88 15.64 22.68
C PRO A 259 -22.64 16.65 21.82
N ARG A 260 -23.81 16.27 21.29
CA ARG A 260 -24.94 17.20 21.09
C ARG A 260 -26.24 16.45 20.81
N LEU A 261 -27.14 16.60 21.78
CA LEU A 261 -28.58 16.88 21.64
C LEU A 261 -29.48 15.74 21.16
N TRP A 262 -30.11 15.08 22.14
CA TRP A 262 -31.47 14.56 21.98
C TRP A 262 -32.42 15.50 22.74
N SER A 263 -33.27 16.20 21.99
CA SER A 263 -34.42 16.94 22.52
C SER A 263 -35.53 15.93 22.85
N LEU A 264 -35.89 15.81 24.13
CA LEU A 264 -37.11 15.13 24.56
C LEU A 264 -38.22 16.17 24.75
N HIS A 265 -39.23 16.06 23.90
CA HIS A 265 -40.58 16.57 24.16
C HIS A 265 -41.15 15.85 25.39
N VAL A 266 -41.61 16.61 26.37
CA VAL A 266 -42.61 16.18 27.35
C VAL A 266 -43.86 17.02 27.10
N GLN A 267 -44.93 16.36 26.66
CA GLN A 267 -46.31 16.83 26.79
C GLN A 267 -47.02 15.82 27.69
N GLY A 268 -47.76 16.34 28.68
CA GLY A 268 -48.67 15.57 29.54
C GLY A 268 -48.08 15.25 30.91
#